data_AF-A0A7W1V7D6-F1
#
_entry.id   AF-A0A7W1V7D6-F1
#
_cell.length_a   1.000
_cell.length_b   1.000
_cell.length_c   1.000
_cell.angle_alpha   90.00
_cell.angle_beta   90.00
_cell.angle_gamma   90.00
#
_symmetry.space_group_name_H-M   'P 1'
#
loop_
_entity.id
_entity.type
_entity.pdbx_description
1 polymer ?
#
loop_
_entity_poly.entity_id
_entity_poly.type
_entity_poly.pdbx_seq_one_letter_code
_entity_poly.pdbx_strand_id
1 'polypeptide(L)'
;MTFADNLEIRCRSNVFHDGENNCWSLVNPTGIIVSGVDWKPELCKTERTSEAGFLLYEHLKYAPPFRYAIVGWEVDGFRESSEFDVNDLQNLDGLVLSQEFCERLDCFSTFEPFAPKYYWRPYHGEKWQPVD
;
A
#
# COMPACT_ATOMS: atom_id res chain seq x y z
N MET A 1 -0.80 -1.71 14.44
CA MET A 1 -0.68 -2.95 13.65
C MET A 1 -0.05 -3.99 14.55
N THR A 2 -0.45 -5.25 14.46
CA THR A 2 0.08 -6.33 15.31
C THR A 2 0.58 -7.46 14.41
N PHE A 3 1.82 -7.88 14.62
CA PHE A 3 2.44 -9.00 13.93
C PHE A 3 1.99 -10.34 14.55
N ALA A 4 2.25 -11.44 13.84
CA ALA A 4 1.87 -12.81 14.20
C ALA A 4 2.47 -13.25 15.54
N ASP A 5 3.66 -12.75 15.89
CA ASP A 5 4.30 -12.97 17.19
C ASP A 5 3.78 -12.04 18.30
N ASN A 6 2.69 -11.32 18.06
CA ASN A 6 2.08 -10.32 18.94
C ASN A 6 2.92 -9.07 19.15
N LEU A 7 3.95 -8.84 18.34
CA LEU A 7 4.67 -7.57 18.38
C LEU A 7 3.76 -6.44 17.88
N GLU A 8 3.49 -5.46 18.74
CA GLU A 8 2.77 -4.26 18.34
C GLU A 8 3.69 -3.28 17.64
N ILE A 9 3.29 -2.88 16.43
CA ILE A 9 3.93 -1.84 15.65
C ILE A 9 3.01 -0.63 15.53
N ARG A 10 3.56 0.51 15.91
CA ARG A 10 2.91 1.81 15.71
C ARG A 10 3.05 2.21 14.24
N CYS A 11 2.03 2.87 13.72
CA CYS A 11 2.09 3.50 12.41
C CYS A 11 2.13 5.02 12.58
N ARG A 12 2.89 5.70 11.72
CA ARG A 12 2.78 7.15 11.51
C ARG A 12 2.03 7.40 10.23
N SER A 13 1.19 8.43 10.23
CA SER A 13 0.50 8.87 9.03
C SER A 13 0.80 10.35 8.76
N ASN A 14 0.89 10.69 7.49
CA ASN A 14 1.02 12.05 7.00
C ASN A 14 -0.05 12.28 5.94
N VAL A 15 -0.76 13.39 6.03
CA VAL A 15 -1.74 13.81 5.02
C VAL A 15 -1.13 14.95 4.23
N PHE A 16 -1.28 14.87 2.91
CA PHE A 16 -0.82 15.85 1.96
C PHE A 16 -2.01 16.33 1.14
N HIS A 17 -1.92 17.57 0.69
CA HIS A 17 -2.91 18.21 -0.17
C HIS A 17 -2.18 18.77 -1.38
N ASP A 18 -2.76 18.61 -2.56
CA ASP A 18 -2.29 19.30 -3.75
C ASP A 18 -3.10 20.58 -4.03
N GLY A 19 -2.67 21.33 -5.05
CA GLY A 19 -3.33 22.56 -5.48
C GLY A 19 -4.68 22.33 -6.17
N GLU A 20 -5.08 21.08 -6.41
CA GLU A 20 -6.30 20.68 -7.13
C GLU A 20 -7.36 20.09 -6.21
N ASN A 21 -7.25 20.36 -4.90
CA ASN A 21 -8.17 19.89 -3.87
C ASN A 21 -8.21 18.35 -3.74
N ASN A 22 -7.17 17.65 -4.20
CA ASN A 22 -6.96 16.26 -3.85
C ASN A 22 -6.20 16.17 -2.52
N CYS A 23 -6.33 15.02 -1.86
CA CYS A 23 -5.50 14.65 -0.73
C CYS A 23 -4.98 13.22 -0.88
N TRP A 24 -3.81 12.96 -0.32
CA TRP A 24 -3.30 11.60 -0.15
C TRP A 24 -2.73 11.42 1.25
N SER A 25 -2.76 10.17 1.72
CA SER A 25 -2.24 9.77 3.02
C SER A 25 -1.11 8.78 2.83
N LEU A 26 0.04 9.06 3.45
CA LEU A 26 1.15 8.12 3.56
C LEU A 26 1.08 7.48 4.95
N VAL A 27 1.06 6.15 5.02
CA VAL A 27 1.04 5.41 6.29
C VAL A 27 2.26 4.50 6.36
N ASN A 28 3.11 4.75 7.36
CA ASN A 28 4.38 4.07 7.54
C ASN A 28 4.43 3.34 8.89
N PRO A 29 4.63 2.02 8.93
CA PRO A 29 4.96 1.29 10.15
C PRO A 29 6.30 1.80 10.72
N THR A 30 6.31 2.25 11.97
CA THR A 30 7.53 2.76 12.61
C THR A 30 8.48 1.61 12.94
N GLY A 31 9.79 1.83 12.76
CA GLY A 31 10.81 0.82 13.05
C GLY A 31 11.22 -0.05 11.86
N ILE A 32 10.44 -0.07 10.77
CA ILE A 32 10.70 -0.91 9.57
C ILE A 32 11.34 -0.09 8.43
N ILE A 33 11.46 1.23 8.59
CA ILE A 33 11.94 2.14 7.54
C ILE A 33 13.44 1.93 7.30
N VAL A 34 13.81 1.54 6.09
CA VAL A 34 15.20 1.20 5.70
C VAL A 34 16.09 2.43 5.51
N SER A 35 15.50 3.60 5.21
CA SER A 35 16.21 4.86 4.98
C SER A 35 15.88 5.98 5.99
N GLY A 36 15.20 5.66 7.10
CA GLY A 36 14.70 6.63 8.08
C GLY A 36 15.51 6.74 9.39
N VAL A 37 15.23 7.78 10.17
CA VAL A 37 15.87 8.07 11.48
C VAL A 37 15.54 7.02 12.57
N ASP A 38 14.53 6.18 12.33
CA ASP A 38 14.02 5.16 13.26
C ASP A 38 14.27 3.72 12.76
N TRP A 39 15.33 3.48 11.97
CA TRP A 39 15.66 2.15 11.42
C TRP A 39 16.05 1.14 12.50
N LYS A 40 15.43 -0.05 12.46
CA LYS A 40 15.77 -1.20 13.32
C LYS A 40 16.13 -2.42 12.47
N PRO A 41 17.41 -2.82 12.41
CA PRO A 41 17.87 -3.94 11.56
C PRO A 41 17.08 -5.24 11.78
N GLU A 42 16.68 -5.52 13.02
CA GLU A 42 15.92 -6.70 13.42
C GLU A 42 14.48 -6.73 12.86
N LEU A 43 13.92 -5.56 12.54
CA LEU A 43 12.59 -5.41 11.94
C LEU A 43 12.63 -5.30 10.41
N CYS A 44 13.80 -5.09 9.83
CA CYS A 44 14.00 -5.03 8.38
C CYS A 44 14.35 -6.40 7.76
N LYS A 45 14.17 -7.49 8.51
CA LYS A 45 14.22 -8.84 7.95
C LYS A 45 13.11 -8.99 6.91
N THR A 46 13.41 -9.61 5.78
CA THR A 46 12.49 -9.84 4.65
C THR A 46 11.11 -10.29 5.11
N GLU A 47 11.04 -11.26 6.03
CA GLU A 47 9.79 -11.78 6.59
C GLU A 47 8.92 -10.70 7.26
N ARG A 48 9.53 -9.78 8.04
CA ARG A 48 8.83 -8.71 8.75
C ARG A 48 8.34 -7.61 7.81
N THR A 49 9.13 -7.32 6.79
CA THR A 49 8.73 -6.35 5.77
C THR A 49 7.61 -6.89 4.89
N SER A 50 7.62 -8.18 4.55
CA SER A 50 6.50 -8.81 3.84
C SER A 50 5.25 -8.90 4.73
N GLU A 51 5.40 -9.23 6.01
CA GLU A 51 4.30 -9.23 7.00
C GLU A 51 3.65 -7.85 7.14
N ALA A 52 4.47 -6.80 7.28
CA ALA A 52 3.99 -5.43 7.35
C ALA A 52 3.23 -5.04 6.08
N GLY A 53 3.74 -5.39 4.90
CA GLY A 53 3.07 -5.16 3.62
C GLY A 53 1.70 -5.83 3.55
N PHE A 54 1.61 -7.10 3.95
CA PHE A 54 0.36 -7.84 4.02
C PHE A 54 -0.65 -7.18 4.97
N LEU A 55 -0.22 -6.84 6.19
CA LEU A 55 -1.08 -6.21 7.19
C LEU A 55 -1.55 -4.82 6.75
N LEU A 56 -0.76 -4.07 5.99
CA LEU A 56 -1.19 -2.78 5.41
C LEU A 56 -2.33 -2.98 4.42
N TYR A 57 -2.27 -3.99 3.54
CA TYR A 57 -3.38 -4.33 2.65
C TYR A 57 -4.62 -4.78 3.45
N GLU A 58 -4.46 -5.60 4.48
CA GLU A 58 -5.59 -5.99 5.34
C GLU A 58 -6.25 -4.78 6.01
N HIS A 59 -5.47 -3.83 6.53
CA HIS A 59 -6.00 -2.58 7.08
C HIS A 59 -6.68 -1.71 6.02
N LEU A 60 -6.15 -1.67 4.79
CA LEU A 60 -6.67 -0.87 3.69
C LEU A 60 -8.10 -1.29 3.29
N LYS A 61 -8.46 -2.57 3.46
CA LYS A 61 -9.83 -3.07 3.21
C LYS A 61 -10.90 -2.40 4.08
N TYR A 62 -10.52 -1.81 5.21
CA TYR A 62 -11.40 -1.11 6.15
C TYR A 62 -11.21 0.41 6.15
N ALA A 63 -10.38 0.94 5.25
CA ALA A 63 -10.13 2.36 5.15
C ALA A 63 -11.40 3.13 4.72
N PRO A 64 -11.50 4.43 5.05
CA PRO A 64 -12.47 5.32 4.41
C PRO A 64 -12.33 5.28 2.88
N PRO A 65 -13.35 5.65 2.10
CA PRO A 65 -13.30 5.57 0.65
C PRO A 65 -12.10 6.30 0.02
N PHE A 66 -11.43 5.67 -0.95
CA PHE A 66 -10.26 6.20 -1.65
C PHE A 66 -10.33 5.88 -3.16
N ARG A 67 -9.55 6.60 -3.99
CA ARG A 67 -9.51 6.36 -5.46
C ARG A 67 -8.54 5.27 -5.84
N TYR A 68 -7.36 5.31 -5.26
CA TYR A 68 -6.31 4.33 -5.45
C TYR A 68 -5.41 4.28 -4.21
N ALA A 69 -4.69 3.18 -4.04
CA ALA A 69 -3.66 3.02 -3.02
C ALA A 69 -2.63 2.00 -3.49
N ILE A 70 -1.41 2.10 -2.97
CA ILE A 70 -0.36 1.12 -3.20
C ILE A 70 0.42 0.94 -1.89
N VAL A 71 0.82 -0.28 -1.60
CA VAL A 71 1.76 -0.57 -0.51
C VAL A 71 3.08 -0.99 -1.15
N GLY A 72 4.16 -0.33 -0.76
CA GLY A 72 5.49 -0.61 -1.29
C GLY A 72 6.58 -0.05 -0.40
N TRP A 73 7.82 -0.34 -0.78
CA TRP A 73 9.00 0.26 -0.17
C TRP A 73 9.26 1.60 -0.83
N GLU A 74 9.55 2.62 -0.02
CA GLU A 74 9.95 3.95 -0.51
C GLU A 74 8.96 4.57 -1.51
N VAL A 75 7.65 4.43 -1.23
CA VAL A 75 6.54 4.99 -2.05
C VAL A 75 6.47 6.52 -2.06
N ASP A 76 7.50 7.22 -1.59
CA ASP A 76 7.55 8.69 -1.59
C ASP A 76 7.53 9.28 -3.00
N GLY A 77 7.98 8.52 -4.01
CA GLY A 77 7.83 8.89 -5.43
C GLY A 77 6.41 8.76 -5.99
N PHE A 78 5.46 8.20 -5.23
CA PHE A 78 4.08 8.02 -5.67
C PHE A 78 3.19 9.25 -5.39
N ARG A 79 3.77 10.30 -4.76
CA ARG A 79 3.04 11.48 -4.26
C ARG A 79 2.40 12.31 -5.37
N GLU A 80 2.92 12.25 -6.59
CA GLU A 80 2.50 13.18 -7.63
C GLU A 80 1.48 12.52 -8.54
N SER A 81 0.24 12.36 -8.06
CA SER A 81 -0.82 11.70 -8.84
C SER A 81 -1.14 12.36 -10.19
N SER A 82 -0.73 13.62 -10.36
CA SER A 82 -0.72 14.37 -11.62
C SER A 82 0.39 13.96 -12.59
N GLU A 83 1.44 13.29 -12.11
CA GLU A 83 2.60 12.84 -12.90
C GLU A 83 2.46 11.41 -13.42
N PHE A 84 1.53 10.61 -12.88
CA PHE A 84 1.33 9.26 -13.40
C PHE A 84 0.44 9.29 -14.64
N ASP A 85 1.01 8.85 -15.77
CA ASP A 85 0.19 8.39 -16.88
C ASP A 85 -0.68 7.24 -16.35
N VAL A 86 -1.98 7.34 -16.59
CA VAL A 86 -2.98 6.32 -16.28
C VAL A 86 -2.55 4.94 -16.79
N ASN A 87 -1.82 4.90 -17.92
CA ASN A 87 -1.28 3.67 -18.49
C ASN A 87 -0.14 3.04 -17.69
N ASP A 88 0.58 3.84 -16.88
CA ASP A 88 1.65 3.35 -16.01
C ASP A 88 1.09 2.79 -14.71
N LEU A 89 0.01 3.37 -14.19
CA LEU A 89 -0.64 2.91 -12.96
C LEU A 89 -1.09 1.45 -13.06
N GLN A 90 -1.82 1.08 -14.11
CA GLN A 90 -2.34 -0.28 -14.29
C GLN A 90 -1.26 -1.39 -14.31
N ASN A 91 0.01 -1.01 -14.49
CA ASN A 91 1.14 -1.94 -14.53
C ASN A 91 1.80 -2.15 -13.17
N LEU A 92 1.35 -1.45 -12.12
CA LEU A 92 1.91 -1.54 -10.79
C LEU A 92 1.29 -2.70 -10.00
N ASP A 93 2.11 -3.71 -9.73
CA ASP A 93 1.76 -4.79 -8.81
C ASP A 93 1.48 -4.25 -7.41
N GLY A 94 0.40 -4.72 -6.78
CA GLY A 94 -0.08 -4.22 -5.49
C GLY A 94 -0.98 -2.98 -5.58
N LEU A 95 -1.20 -2.41 -6.77
CA LEU A 95 -2.13 -1.29 -6.90
C LEU A 95 -3.55 -1.73 -6.56
N VAL A 96 -4.20 -0.97 -5.68
CA VAL A 96 -5.63 -1.06 -5.38
C VAL A 96 -6.32 0.14 -5.99
N LEU A 97 -7.43 -0.09 -6.71
CA LEU A 97 -8.26 0.92 -7.36
C LEU A 97 -9.70 0.81 -6.87
N SER A 98 -10.39 1.95 -6.79
CA SER A 98 -11.84 1.94 -6.69
C SER A 98 -12.47 1.38 -7.97
N GLN A 99 -13.67 0.83 -7.86
CA GLN A 99 -14.43 0.33 -9.01
C GLN A 99 -14.59 1.40 -10.09
N GLU A 100 -14.94 2.63 -9.70
CA GLU A 100 -15.08 3.76 -10.64
C GLU A 100 -13.78 4.04 -11.40
N PHE A 101 -12.63 3.98 -10.72
CA PHE A 101 -11.35 4.17 -11.38
C PHE A 101 -11.04 2.99 -12.30
N CYS A 102 -11.25 1.75 -11.87
CA CYS A 102 -11.00 0.59 -12.72
C CYS A 102 -11.91 0.54 -13.97
N GLU A 103 -13.17 1.00 -13.87
CA GLU A 103 -14.07 1.20 -15.01
C GLU A 103 -13.48 2.21 -16.01
N ARG A 104 -12.98 3.34 -15.51
CA ARG A 104 -12.35 4.37 -16.35
C ARG A 104 -11.06 3.91 -17.02
N LEU A 105 -10.33 2.99 -16.38
CA LEU A 105 -9.05 2.47 -16.88
C LEU A 105 -9.21 1.16 -17.69
N ASP A 106 -10.42 0.61 -17.79
CA ASP A 106 -10.69 -0.71 -18.39
C ASP A 106 -9.82 -1.85 -17.81
N CYS A 107 -9.61 -1.83 -16.49
CA CYS A 107 -8.61 -2.66 -15.82
C CYS A 107 -9.15 -3.99 -15.25
N PHE A 108 -10.43 -4.27 -15.43
CA PHE A 108 -11.07 -5.44 -14.81
C PHE A 108 -10.53 -6.79 -15.29
N SER A 109 -9.91 -6.82 -16.48
CA SER A 109 -9.30 -8.04 -17.02
C SER A 109 -7.97 -8.40 -16.35
N THR A 110 -7.30 -7.43 -15.72
CA THR A 110 -5.98 -7.59 -15.09
C THR A 110 -6.02 -7.46 -13.57
N PHE A 111 -7.15 -7.05 -13.01
CA PHE A 111 -7.34 -6.85 -11.57
C PHE A 111 -8.30 -7.88 -10.97
N GLU A 112 -8.05 -8.22 -9.71
CA GLU A 112 -8.87 -9.13 -8.91
C GLU A 112 -9.70 -8.36 -7.88
N PRO A 113 -10.82 -8.92 -7.37
CA PRO A 113 -11.56 -8.32 -6.27
C PRO A 113 -10.69 -8.18 -5.00
N PHE A 114 -10.69 -7.00 -4.38
CA PHE A 114 -9.92 -6.71 -3.17
C PHE A 114 -10.81 -6.52 -1.93
N ALA A 115 -11.84 -5.68 -2.05
CA ALA A 115 -12.86 -5.37 -1.06
C ALA A 115 -14.13 -4.90 -1.80
N PRO A 116 -15.30 -4.74 -1.14
CA PRO A 116 -16.48 -4.22 -1.82
C PRO A 116 -16.19 -2.89 -2.52
N LYS A 117 -16.40 -2.82 -3.84
CA LYS A 117 -16.09 -1.67 -4.72
C LYS A 117 -14.61 -1.36 -4.92
N TYR A 118 -13.72 -2.31 -4.63
CA TYR A 118 -12.28 -2.19 -4.86
C TYR A 118 -11.70 -3.41 -5.55
N TYR A 119 -10.77 -3.14 -6.45
CA TYR A 119 -10.07 -4.13 -7.24
C TYR A 119 -8.57 -3.89 -7.08
N TRP A 120 -7.78 -4.95 -7.10
CA TRP A 120 -6.33 -4.81 -6.99
C TRP A 120 -5.61 -5.69 -8.00
N ARG A 121 -4.40 -5.26 -8.38
CA ARG A 121 -3.46 -6.11 -9.10
C ARG A 121 -2.64 -6.87 -8.06
N PRO A 122 -2.77 -8.19 -7.93
CA PRO A 122 -2.05 -8.93 -6.91
C PRO A 122 -0.55 -8.70 -7.00
N TYR A 123 0.07 -8.45 -5.86
CA TYR A 123 1.52 -8.37 -5.77
C TYR A 123 2.11 -9.79 -5.86
N HIS A 124 2.87 -10.07 -6.92
CA HIS A 124 3.46 -11.39 -7.18
C HIS A 124 4.89 -11.54 -6.64
N GLY A 125 5.37 -10.57 -5.84
CA GLY A 125 6.69 -10.65 -5.23
C GLY A 125 6.74 -11.66 -4.08
N GLU A 126 7.41 -11.29 -2.99
CA GLU A 126 7.64 -12.17 -1.86
C GLU A 126 6.32 -12.70 -1.27
N LYS A 127 6.16 -14.03 -1.24
CA LYS A 127 5.04 -14.66 -0.53
C LYS A 127 5.37 -14.71 0.95
N TRP A 128 4.66 -13.93 1.74
CA TRP A 128 4.72 -14.07 3.18
C TRP A 128 4.06 -15.39 3.62
N GLN A 129 4.73 -16.11 4.50
CA GLN A 129 4.16 -17.20 5.29
C GLN A 129 4.46 -16.91 6.76
N PRO A 130 3.51 -17.16 7.68
CA PRO A 130 3.82 -17.10 9.10
C PRO A 130 4.92 -18.12 9.42
N VAL A 131 5.93 -17.70 10.17
CA VAL A 131 6.97 -18.59 10.66
C VAL A 131 6.43 -19.24 11.93
N ASP A 132 6.40 -20.57 11.97
CA ASP A 132 5.98 -21.38 13.14
C ASP A 132 6.84 -21.13 14.39
#